data_AF-A0A011NIA0-F1
#
_entry.id   AF-A0A011NIA0-F1
#
_cell.length_a   1.000
_cell.length_b   1.000
_cell.length_c   1.000
_cell.angle_alpha   90.00
_cell.angle_beta   90.00
_cell.angle_gamma   90.00
#
_symmetry.space_group_name_H-M   'P 1'
#
loop_
_entity.id
_entity.type
_entity.pdbx_description
1 polymer ?
#
loop_
_entity_poly.entity_id
_entity_poly.type
_entity_poly.pdbx_seq_one_letter_code
_entity_poly.pdbx_strand_id
1 'polypeptide(L)'
;MTSEIGKETDATEPTESIVAEFLTVRTKLVESIVNSFSHGAGASWLGFPKVTASTPAEELTSYKRYQQFYANQQREIALRINTLRANVRLAVSGRSSRLARLVVLDSGLDEAFSAPAQKLFAEVPRLLGKRFDDLYQSHLETIAGGEADDDPQLWSQAGGWLAQFSGEMQEALLAELEARLQPVLGLMEALKEEGESV
;
A
#
# COMPACT_ATOMS: atom_id res chain seq x y z
N MET A 1 15.48 7.40 56.07
CA MET A 1 15.10 6.22 55.28
C MET A 1 14.57 6.72 53.97
N THR A 2 15.45 6.68 52.97
CA THR A 2 15.26 7.09 51.58
C THR A 2 14.35 6.12 50.86
N SER A 3 13.42 6.62 50.05
CA SER A 3 13.06 6.05 48.75
C SER A 3 12.20 7.07 48.01
N GLU A 4 12.84 7.90 47.21
CA GLU A 4 12.20 8.58 46.08
C GLU A 4 12.07 7.55 44.96
N ILE A 5 10.83 7.24 44.58
CA ILE A 5 10.51 6.49 43.38
C ILE A 5 10.56 7.50 42.24
N GLY A 6 11.62 7.43 41.44
CA GLY A 6 11.86 8.29 40.29
C GLY A 6 10.83 8.04 39.19
N LYS A 7 10.37 9.13 38.57
CA LYS A 7 9.50 9.19 37.39
C LYS A 7 10.14 8.48 36.18
N GLU A 8 9.60 7.33 35.82
CA GLU A 8 9.84 6.65 34.53
C GLU A 8 8.73 6.94 33.50
N THR A 9 7.74 7.78 33.85
CA THR A 9 6.43 7.82 33.17
C THR A 9 6.28 8.82 32.01
N ASP A 10 7.24 9.70 31.72
CA ASP A 10 7.03 10.82 30.76
C ASP A 10 7.57 10.55 29.34
N ALA A 11 8.57 9.67 29.19
CA ALA A 11 9.19 9.38 27.90
C ALA A 11 8.50 8.25 27.11
N THR A 12 7.85 7.33 27.82
CA THR A 12 7.22 6.11 27.30
C THR A 12 5.87 6.37 26.65
N GLU A 13 5.03 7.21 27.26
CA GLU A 13 3.68 7.54 26.74
C GLU A 13 3.69 8.14 25.32
N PRO A 14 4.57 9.10 24.96
CA PRO A 14 4.57 9.63 23.61
C PRO A 14 5.23 8.67 22.60
N THR A 15 5.99 7.66 23.02
CA THR A 15 6.51 6.61 22.13
C THR A 15 5.40 5.61 21.78
N GLU A 16 4.63 5.18 22.78
CA GLU A 16 3.44 4.35 22.60
C GLU A 16 2.39 5.04 21.72
N SER A 17 2.23 6.36 21.87
CA SER A 17 1.32 7.16 21.03
C SER A 17 1.69 7.13 19.54
N ILE A 18 2.98 7.23 19.20
CA ILE A 18 3.46 7.19 17.81
C ILE A 18 3.29 5.77 17.22
N VAL A 19 3.57 4.74 18.01
CA VAL A 19 3.33 3.34 17.61
C VAL A 19 1.85 3.10 17.32
N ALA A 20 0.95 3.62 18.16
CA ALA A 20 -0.48 3.54 17.93
C ALA A 20 -0.93 4.32 16.68
N GLU A 21 -0.37 5.50 16.41
CA GLU A 21 -0.61 6.25 15.18
C GLU A 21 -0.20 5.43 13.94
N PHE A 22 1.02 4.88 13.94
CA PHE A 22 1.52 4.04 12.85
C PHE A 22 0.60 2.83 12.59
N LEU A 23 0.26 2.08 13.63
CA LEU A 23 -0.60 0.90 13.51
C LEU A 23 -1.99 1.29 12.98
N THR A 24 -2.53 2.41 13.45
CA THR A 24 -3.82 2.95 12.96
C THR A 24 -3.75 3.29 11.47
N VAL A 25 -2.70 3.99 11.03
CA VAL A 25 -2.54 4.38 9.62
C VAL A 25 -2.32 3.15 8.74
N ARG A 26 -1.48 2.20 9.16
CA ARG A 26 -1.25 0.94 8.44
C ARG A 26 -2.55 0.15 8.28
N THR A 27 -3.31 -0.06 9.35
CA THR A 27 -4.59 -0.77 9.30
C THR A 27 -5.56 -0.08 8.34
N LYS A 28 -5.72 1.24 8.43
CA LYS A 28 -6.59 2.00 7.53
C LYS A 28 -6.16 1.93 6.07
N LEU A 29 -4.84 1.87 5.79
CA LEU A 29 -4.31 1.72 4.44
C LEU A 29 -4.59 0.32 3.89
N VAL A 30 -4.34 -0.73 4.67
CA VAL A 30 -4.65 -2.12 4.30
C VAL A 30 -6.14 -2.27 4.03
N GLU A 31 -7.00 -1.79 4.95
CA GLU A 31 -8.45 -1.81 4.77
C GLU A 31 -8.89 -1.04 3.53
N SER A 32 -8.29 0.14 3.28
CA SER A 32 -8.58 0.93 2.07
C SER A 32 -8.22 0.18 0.80
N ILE A 33 -7.07 -0.50 0.76
CA ILE A 33 -6.67 -1.34 -0.38
C ILE A 33 -7.67 -2.47 -0.54
N VAL A 34 -7.91 -3.28 0.51
CA VAL A 34 -8.83 -4.43 0.45
C VAL A 34 -10.22 -4.00 0.00
N ASN A 35 -10.77 -2.95 0.59
CA ASN A 35 -12.09 -2.42 0.24
C ASN A 35 -12.17 -1.84 -1.18
N SER A 36 -11.05 -1.40 -1.76
CA SER A 36 -11.03 -0.92 -3.14
C SER A 36 -11.25 -2.03 -4.17
N PHE A 37 -10.97 -3.30 -3.83
CA PHE A 37 -11.24 -4.48 -4.66
C PHE A 37 -12.58 -5.15 -4.33
N SER A 38 -13.22 -4.79 -3.22
CA SER A 38 -14.52 -5.32 -2.84
C SER A 38 -15.61 -4.78 -3.75
N HIS A 39 -16.45 -5.68 -4.28
CA HIS A 39 -17.62 -5.36 -5.09
C HIS A 39 -18.78 -4.83 -4.22
N GLY A 40 -18.56 -3.72 -3.50
CA GLY A 40 -19.55 -3.09 -2.62
C GLY A 40 -20.40 -2.02 -3.31
N ALA A 41 -21.63 -1.83 -2.81
CA ALA A 41 -22.66 -0.90 -3.30
C ALA A 41 -22.35 0.61 -3.07
N GLY A 42 -21.09 1.02 -3.19
CA GLY A 42 -20.66 2.42 -3.19
C GLY A 42 -20.06 2.80 -4.53
N ALA A 43 -20.45 3.94 -5.10
CA ALA A 43 -19.82 4.55 -6.26
C ALA A 43 -18.49 5.19 -5.84
N SER A 44 -17.48 4.36 -5.61
CA SER A 44 -16.12 4.84 -5.44
C SER A 44 -15.48 4.89 -6.82
N TRP A 45 -15.23 6.09 -7.33
CA TRP A 45 -14.38 6.35 -8.51
C TRP A 45 -12.93 5.85 -8.32
N LEU A 46 -12.58 5.43 -7.10
CA LEU A 46 -11.32 4.81 -6.69
C LEU A 46 -11.41 3.27 -6.60
N GLY A 47 -12.58 2.67 -6.84
CA GLY A 47 -12.78 1.23 -6.76
C GLY A 47 -12.28 0.50 -8.00
N PHE A 48 -11.97 -0.78 -7.84
CA PHE A 48 -11.61 -1.67 -8.93
C PHE A 48 -12.74 -1.67 -9.98
N PRO A 49 -12.42 -1.71 -11.28
CA PRO A 49 -13.42 -1.70 -12.34
C PRO A 49 -14.53 -2.72 -12.13
N LYS A 50 -15.77 -2.23 -11.99
CA LYS A 50 -16.93 -3.09 -11.76
C LYS A 50 -17.29 -3.85 -13.04
N VAL A 51 -17.47 -5.16 -12.91
CA VAL A 51 -18.12 -5.99 -13.93
C VAL A 51 -19.61 -6.01 -13.61
N THR A 52 -20.41 -5.39 -14.48
CA THR A 52 -21.88 -5.47 -14.42
C THR A 52 -22.42 -6.13 -15.67
N ALA A 53 -23.65 -6.65 -15.64
CA ALA A 53 -24.30 -7.25 -16.79
C ALA A 53 -24.40 -6.34 -18.03
N SER A 54 -24.20 -5.01 -17.86
CA SER A 54 -24.19 -4.03 -18.95
C SER A 54 -22.78 -3.59 -19.38
N THR A 55 -21.73 -4.15 -18.78
CA THR A 55 -20.34 -3.78 -19.13
C THR A 55 -19.93 -4.54 -20.40
N PRO A 56 -19.57 -3.83 -21.48
CA PRO A 56 -19.10 -4.47 -22.70
C PRO A 56 -17.81 -5.27 -22.44
N ALA A 57 -17.67 -6.42 -23.10
CA ALA A 57 -16.48 -7.25 -23.00
C ALA A 57 -15.21 -6.48 -23.38
N GLU A 58 -15.29 -5.57 -24.37
CA GLU A 58 -14.15 -4.75 -24.80
C GLU A 58 -13.65 -3.81 -23.70
N GLU A 59 -14.53 -3.38 -22.78
CA GLU A 59 -14.11 -2.57 -21.64
C GLU A 59 -13.35 -3.39 -20.60
N LEU A 60 -13.74 -4.66 -20.41
CA LEU A 60 -13.13 -5.59 -19.45
C LEU A 60 -11.77 -6.10 -19.93
N THR A 61 -11.57 -6.18 -21.24
CA THR A 61 -10.28 -6.54 -21.85
C THR A 61 -9.37 -5.33 -22.05
N SER A 62 -9.81 -4.12 -21.66
CA SER A 62 -9.00 -2.90 -21.74
C SER A 62 -8.14 -2.71 -20.48
N TYR A 63 -6.85 -3.05 -20.58
CA TYR A 63 -5.90 -2.87 -19.46
C TYR A 63 -5.85 -1.43 -18.91
N LYS A 64 -6.11 -0.43 -19.76
CA LYS A 64 -6.02 1.00 -19.41
C LYS A 64 -6.83 1.38 -18.17
N ARG A 65 -8.01 0.77 -17.97
CA ARG A 65 -8.86 1.08 -16.81
C ARG A 65 -8.24 0.58 -15.51
N TYR A 66 -7.67 -0.63 -15.51
CA TYR A 66 -6.98 -1.21 -14.37
C TYR A 66 -5.67 -0.47 -14.06
N GLN A 67 -4.95 -0.04 -15.11
CA GLN A 67 -3.76 0.79 -14.96
C GLN A 67 -4.06 2.12 -14.26
N GLN A 68 -5.16 2.79 -14.63
CA GLN A 68 -5.60 4.05 -14.01
C GLN A 68 -5.98 3.86 -12.55
N PHE A 69 -6.73 2.80 -12.25
CA PHE A 69 -7.04 2.40 -10.87
C PHE A 69 -5.77 2.21 -10.04
N TYR A 70 -4.80 1.43 -10.55
CA TYR A 70 -3.55 1.17 -9.85
C TYR A 70 -2.76 2.46 -9.57
N ALA A 71 -2.62 3.31 -10.58
CA ALA A 71 -1.92 4.59 -10.45
C ALA A 71 -2.61 5.53 -9.44
N ASN A 72 -3.94 5.48 -9.31
CA ASN A 72 -4.66 6.21 -8.28
C ASN A 72 -4.35 5.66 -6.88
N GLN A 73 -4.36 4.34 -6.70
CA GLN A 73 -3.98 3.70 -5.43
C GLN A 73 -2.55 4.05 -5.01
N GLN A 74 -1.59 4.01 -5.94
CA GLN A 74 -0.20 4.40 -5.65
C GLN A 74 -0.07 5.85 -5.16
N ARG A 75 -0.86 6.78 -5.73
CA ARG A 75 -0.87 8.19 -5.30
C ARG A 75 -1.45 8.36 -3.89
N GLU A 76 -2.56 7.68 -3.60
CA GLU A 76 -3.18 7.72 -2.27
C GLU A 76 -2.26 7.13 -1.18
N ILE A 77 -1.64 5.97 -1.45
CA ILE A 77 -0.69 5.32 -0.55
C ILE A 77 0.51 6.25 -0.30
N ALA A 78 1.11 6.81 -1.37
CA ALA A 78 2.25 7.71 -1.25
C ALA A 78 1.95 8.94 -0.39
N LEU A 79 0.79 9.59 -0.63
CA LEU A 79 0.39 10.77 0.13
C LEU A 79 0.26 10.47 1.62
N ARG A 80 -0.45 9.38 1.98
CA ARG A 80 -0.69 9.01 3.38
C ARG A 80 0.61 8.64 4.10
N ILE A 81 1.51 7.91 3.45
CA ILE A 81 2.80 7.52 4.02
C ILE A 81 3.71 8.74 4.20
N ASN A 82 3.73 9.67 3.25
CA ASN A 82 4.53 10.89 3.38
C ASN A 82 4.10 11.73 4.58
N THR A 83 2.78 11.87 4.81
CA THR A 83 2.24 12.54 6.00
C THR A 83 2.64 11.81 7.28
N LEU A 84 2.47 10.49 7.33
CA LEU A 84 2.86 9.69 8.49
C LEU A 84 4.36 9.83 8.79
N ARG A 85 5.22 9.73 7.78
CA ARG A 85 6.68 9.86 7.95
C ARG A 85 7.06 11.24 8.45
N ALA A 86 6.41 12.31 7.98
CA ALA A 86 6.64 13.66 8.48
C ALA A 86 6.27 13.78 9.97
N ASN A 87 5.12 13.23 10.39
CA ASN A 87 4.71 13.21 11.80
C ASN A 87 5.71 12.43 12.67
N VAL A 88 6.13 11.26 12.22
CA VAL A 88 7.12 10.43 12.93
C VAL A 88 8.46 11.16 13.02
N ARG A 89 8.95 11.81 11.95
CA ARG A 89 10.17 12.62 11.98
C ARG A 89 10.10 13.73 13.04
N LEU A 90 8.99 14.47 13.10
CA LEU A 90 8.80 15.52 14.10
C LEU A 90 8.91 14.94 15.51
N ALA A 91 8.19 13.84 15.77
CA ALA A 91 8.15 13.22 17.07
C ALA A 91 9.50 12.61 17.49
N VAL A 92 10.25 12.03 16.54
CA VAL A 92 11.58 11.45 16.76
C VAL A 92 12.64 12.54 17.00
N SER A 93 12.59 13.64 16.26
CA SER A 93 13.59 14.71 16.33
C SER A 93 13.69 15.40 17.70
N GLY A 94 12.58 15.47 18.43
CA GLY A 94 12.50 16.13 19.73
C GLY A 94 13.04 15.31 20.91
N ARG A 95 13.47 14.07 20.68
CA ARG A 95 13.78 13.11 21.77
C ARG A 95 15.23 13.11 22.20
N SER A 96 16.16 13.23 21.26
CA SER A 96 17.59 13.27 21.55
C SER A 96 18.35 13.93 20.41
N SER A 97 19.57 14.41 20.67
CA SER A 97 20.44 14.93 19.61
C SER A 97 20.82 13.85 18.58
N ARG A 98 20.88 12.58 19.00
CA ARG A 98 21.16 11.43 18.13
C ARG A 98 20.02 11.20 17.15
N LEU A 99 18.78 11.16 17.65
CA LEU A 99 17.58 11.00 16.84
C LEU A 99 17.31 12.21 15.93
N ALA A 100 17.63 13.43 16.37
CA ALA A 100 17.59 14.61 15.50
C ALA A 100 18.52 14.46 14.29
N ARG A 101 19.75 13.93 14.46
CA ARG A 101 20.66 13.65 13.35
C ARG A 101 20.14 12.54 12.44
N LEU A 102 19.50 11.51 13.00
CA LEU A 102 18.86 10.46 12.21
C LEU A 102 17.75 11.03 11.32
N VAL A 103 16.93 11.94 11.84
CA VAL A 103 15.87 12.59 11.05
C VAL A 103 16.44 13.42 9.89
N VAL A 104 17.58 14.10 10.10
CA VAL A 104 18.28 14.80 9.01
C VAL A 104 18.74 13.83 7.92
N LEU A 105 19.34 12.71 8.31
CA LEU A 105 19.75 11.67 7.37
C LEU A 105 18.55 11.09 6.61
N ASP A 106 17.50 10.71 7.32
CA ASP A 106 16.27 10.15 6.76
C ASP A 106 15.60 11.12 5.75
N SER A 107 15.62 12.41 6.04
CA SER A 107 15.11 13.46 5.14
C SER A 107 15.97 13.60 3.89
N GLY A 108 17.29 13.57 4.02
CA GLY A 108 18.20 13.61 2.87
C GLY A 108 18.09 12.38 1.97
N LEU A 109 17.90 11.18 2.56
CA LEU A 109 17.66 9.95 1.81
C LEU A 109 16.32 10.01 1.05
N ASP A 110 15.28 10.53 1.68
CA ASP A 110 13.97 10.72 1.05
C ASP A 110 14.05 11.66 -0.16
N GLU A 111 14.75 12.79 -0.02
CA GLU A 111 14.99 13.71 -1.13
C GLU A 111 15.74 13.03 -2.27
N ALA A 112 16.82 12.31 -1.97
CA ALA A 112 17.65 11.62 -2.97
C ALA A 112 16.90 10.48 -3.69
N PHE A 113 16.04 9.74 -2.98
CA PHE A 113 15.39 8.54 -3.50
C PHE A 113 13.95 8.73 -3.94
N SER A 114 13.29 9.86 -3.65
CA SER A 114 11.88 10.11 -4.01
C SER A 114 11.59 9.87 -5.50
N ALA A 115 12.32 10.54 -6.40
CA ALA A 115 12.13 10.40 -7.84
C ALA A 115 12.54 9.00 -8.38
N PRO A 116 13.70 8.42 -7.99
CA PRO A 116 14.01 7.02 -8.31
C PRO A 116 12.94 6.03 -7.84
N ALA A 117 12.46 6.14 -6.60
CA ALA A 117 11.44 5.26 -6.05
C ALA A 117 10.12 5.39 -6.82
N GLN A 118 9.70 6.62 -7.17
CA GLN A 118 8.50 6.82 -7.99
C GLN A 118 8.62 6.13 -9.35
N LYS A 119 9.80 6.17 -9.99
CA LYS A 119 10.05 5.46 -11.25
C LYS A 119 9.97 3.94 -11.07
N LEU A 120 10.57 3.40 -10.00
CA LEU A 120 10.52 1.96 -9.71
C LEU A 120 9.09 1.49 -9.46
N PHE A 121 8.29 2.23 -8.68
CA PHE A 121 6.89 1.89 -8.46
C PHE A 121 6.05 2.02 -9.74
N ALA A 122 6.38 2.93 -10.65
CA ALA A 122 5.70 3.03 -11.95
C ALA A 122 5.95 1.80 -12.86
N GLU A 123 6.98 0.99 -12.60
CA GLU A 123 7.20 -0.26 -13.33
C GLU A 123 6.22 -1.36 -12.94
N VAL A 124 5.65 -1.32 -11.74
CA VAL A 124 4.69 -2.33 -11.27
C VAL A 124 3.44 -2.39 -12.14
N PRO A 125 2.70 -1.29 -12.40
CA PRO A 125 1.60 -1.33 -13.35
C PRO A 125 2.07 -1.69 -14.78
N ARG A 126 3.30 -1.34 -15.19
CA ARG A 126 3.81 -1.79 -16.49
C ARG A 126 3.94 -3.32 -16.56
N LEU A 127 4.38 -3.98 -15.48
CA LEU A 127 4.49 -5.44 -15.41
C LEU A 127 3.11 -6.10 -15.28
N LEU A 128 2.20 -5.51 -14.51
CA LEU A 128 0.80 -5.97 -14.43
C LEU A 128 0.11 -5.94 -15.80
N GLY A 129 0.43 -4.99 -16.68
CA GLY A 129 -0.07 -4.98 -18.05
C GLY A 129 0.34 -6.22 -18.85
N LYS A 130 1.61 -6.65 -18.74
CA LYS A 130 2.05 -7.91 -19.37
C LYS A 130 1.31 -9.12 -18.81
N ARG A 131 1.16 -9.15 -17.48
CA ARG A 131 0.45 -10.23 -16.80
C ARG A 131 -1.03 -10.29 -17.20
N PHE A 132 -1.66 -9.14 -17.36
CA PHE A 132 -3.03 -9.04 -17.88
C PHE A 132 -3.14 -9.66 -19.27
N ASP A 133 -2.24 -9.29 -20.19
CA ASP A 133 -2.22 -9.84 -21.55
C ASP A 133 -2.02 -11.36 -21.52
N ASP A 134 -1.09 -11.87 -20.71
CA ASP A 134 -0.83 -13.31 -20.58
C ASP A 134 -2.05 -14.08 -20.07
N LEU A 135 -2.73 -13.56 -19.04
CA LEU A 135 -3.95 -14.17 -18.48
C LEU A 135 -5.08 -14.17 -19.50
N TYR A 136 -5.23 -13.08 -20.26
CA TYR A 136 -6.25 -12.98 -21.29
C TYR A 136 -5.99 -13.95 -22.45
N GLN A 137 -4.74 -14.11 -22.89
CA GLN A 137 -4.39 -15.10 -23.92
C GLN A 137 -4.68 -16.54 -23.45
N SER A 138 -4.32 -16.87 -22.22
CA SER A 138 -4.60 -18.20 -21.65
C SER A 138 -6.10 -18.50 -21.56
N HIS A 139 -6.92 -17.49 -21.23
CA HIS A 139 -8.38 -17.60 -21.30
C HIS A 139 -8.86 -17.92 -22.72
N LEU A 140 -8.39 -17.19 -23.73
CA LEU A 140 -8.77 -17.42 -25.13
C LEU A 140 -8.41 -18.83 -25.61
N GLU A 141 -7.26 -19.36 -25.21
CA GLU A 141 -6.85 -20.74 -25.53
C GLU A 141 -7.79 -21.77 -24.90
N THR A 142 -8.24 -21.52 -23.67
CA THR A 142 -9.18 -22.40 -22.93
C THR A 142 -10.56 -22.43 -23.60
N ILE A 143 -11.05 -21.26 -24.04
CA ILE A 143 -12.29 -21.13 -24.81
C ILE A 143 -12.17 -21.84 -26.16
N ALA A 144 -11.05 -21.66 -26.88
CA ALA A 144 -10.82 -22.32 -28.16
C ALA A 144 -10.77 -23.86 -28.06
N GLY A 145 -10.31 -24.38 -26.92
CA GLY A 145 -10.33 -25.81 -26.59
C GLY A 145 -11.71 -26.36 -26.21
N GLY A 146 -12.72 -25.49 -26.04
CA GLY A 146 -14.07 -25.88 -25.61
C GLY A 146 -14.17 -26.25 -24.13
N GLU A 147 -13.21 -25.83 -23.32
CA GLU A 147 -13.10 -26.21 -21.90
C GLU A 147 -13.82 -25.23 -20.95
N ALA A 148 -14.20 -24.04 -21.43
CA ALA A 148 -14.91 -23.03 -20.65
C ALA A 148 -15.93 -22.24 -21.49
N ASP A 149 -16.90 -21.62 -20.81
CA ASP A 149 -17.87 -20.69 -21.40
C ASP A 149 -17.29 -19.28 -21.48
N ASP A 150 -17.55 -18.57 -22.59
CA ASP A 150 -17.02 -17.22 -22.81
C ASP A 150 -18.05 -16.15 -22.39
N ASP A 151 -18.51 -16.25 -21.14
CA ASP A 151 -19.35 -15.24 -20.52
C ASP A 151 -18.50 -14.24 -19.71
N PRO A 152 -18.47 -12.95 -20.10
CA PRO A 152 -17.76 -11.91 -19.36
C PRO A 152 -18.14 -11.78 -17.89
N GLN A 153 -19.34 -12.22 -17.49
CA GLN A 153 -19.73 -12.24 -16.07
C GLN A 153 -18.98 -13.30 -15.26
N LEU A 154 -18.55 -14.39 -15.89
CA LEU A 154 -17.78 -15.46 -15.26
C LEU A 154 -16.31 -15.06 -15.08
N TRP A 155 -15.78 -14.16 -15.92
CA TRP A 155 -14.37 -13.74 -15.85
C TRP A 155 -14.00 -13.13 -14.49
N SER A 156 -14.92 -12.39 -13.86
CA SER A 156 -14.72 -11.78 -12.54
C SER A 156 -15.13 -12.66 -11.36
N GLN A 157 -15.67 -13.85 -11.59
CA GLN A 157 -16.05 -14.78 -10.53
C GLN A 157 -14.85 -15.64 -10.08
N ALA A 158 -15.02 -16.35 -8.96
CA ALA A 158 -13.99 -17.27 -8.47
C ALA A 158 -13.62 -18.28 -9.56
N GLY A 159 -12.32 -18.36 -9.89
CA GLY A 159 -11.80 -19.20 -10.98
C GLY A 159 -11.72 -18.52 -12.34
N GLY A 160 -12.32 -17.33 -12.51
CA GLY A 160 -12.17 -16.52 -13.72
C GLY A 160 -10.82 -15.80 -13.79
N TRP A 161 -10.30 -15.61 -15.01
CA TRP A 161 -9.00 -14.99 -15.24
C TRP A 161 -8.91 -13.55 -14.72
N LEU A 162 -10.01 -12.79 -14.77
CA LEU A 162 -10.05 -11.41 -14.28
C LEU A 162 -10.10 -11.36 -12.74
N ALA A 163 -10.74 -12.33 -12.09
CA ALA A 163 -10.66 -12.48 -10.63
C ALA A 163 -9.24 -12.81 -10.18
N GLN A 164 -8.52 -13.68 -10.90
CA GLN A 164 -7.11 -13.94 -10.66
C GLN A 164 -6.27 -12.65 -10.80
N PHE A 165 -6.45 -11.93 -11.91
CA PHE A 165 -5.74 -10.67 -12.15
C PHE A 165 -6.01 -9.63 -11.05
N SER A 166 -7.27 -9.51 -10.60
CA SER A 166 -7.66 -8.65 -9.49
C SER A 166 -6.93 -9.02 -8.19
N GLY A 167 -6.80 -10.32 -7.89
CA GLY A 167 -6.05 -10.80 -6.73
C GLY A 167 -4.56 -10.44 -6.79
N GLU A 168 -3.92 -10.73 -7.92
CA GLU A 168 -2.49 -10.40 -8.15
C GLU A 168 -2.22 -8.89 -8.03
N MET A 169 -3.16 -8.06 -8.51
CA MET A 169 -3.07 -6.61 -8.38
C MET A 169 -3.22 -6.13 -6.93
N GLN A 170 -4.12 -6.74 -6.16
CA GLN A 170 -4.29 -6.46 -4.73
C GLN A 170 -3.03 -6.83 -3.95
N GLU A 171 -2.47 -8.01 -4.19
CA GLU A 171 -1.23 -8.48 -3.56
C GLU A 171 -0.06 -7.54 -3.88
N ALA A 172 0.06 -7.09 -5.13
CA ALA A 172 1.09 -6.12 -5.51
C ALA A 172 0.97 -4.79 -4.75
N LEU A 173 -0.26 -4.26 -4.57
CA LEU A 173 -0.46 -3.03 -3.78
C LEU A 173 -0.13 -3.21 -2.30
N LEU A 174 -0.47 -4.36 -1.72
CA LEU A 174 -0.12 -4.67 -0.33
C LEU A 174 1.40 -4.79 -0.15
N ALA A 175 2.09 -5.43 -1.10
CA ALA A 175 3.55 -5.50 -1.10
C ALA A 175 4.20 -4.11 -1.26
N GLU A 176 3.66 -3.26 -2.16
CA GLU A 176 4.11 -1.87 -2.28
C GLU A 176 3.91 -1.08 -0.99
N LEU A 177 2.76 -1.23 -0.32
CA LEU A 177 2.48 -0.59 0.96
C LEU A 177 3.55 -0.95 1.99
N GLU A 178 3.83 -2.24 2.18
CA GLU A 178 4.83 -2.71 3.15
C GLU A 178 6.24 -2.17 2.82
N ALA A 179 6.63 -2.16 1.54
CA ALA A 179 7.91 -1.59 1.11
C ALA A 179 8.02 -0.09 1.42
N ARG A 180 6.94 0.66 1.20
CA ARG A 180 6.90 2.12 1.44
C ARG A 180 6.87 2.48 2.94
N LEU A 181 6.41 1.56 3.80
CA LEU A 181 6.39 1.77 5.25
C LEU A 181 7.75 1.54 5.93
N GLN A 182 8.71 0.87 5.27
CA GLN A 182 10.02 0.54 5.85
C GLN A 182 10.77 1.75 6.45
N PRO A 183 10.83 2.94 5.83
CA PRO A 183 11.51 4.08 6.44
C PRO A 183 10.83 4.58 7.71
N VAL A 184 9.50 4.47 7.79
CA VAL A 184 8.74 4.84 8.99
C VAL A 184 9.04 3.85 10.12
N LEU A 185 9.04 2.55 9.80
CA LEU A 185 9.40 1.49 10.74
C LEU A 185 10.81 1.69 11.31
N GLY A 186 11.81 1.98 10.47
CA GLY A 186 13.18 2.23 10.94
C GLY A 186 13.29 3.43 11.89
N LEU A 187 12.53 4.51 11.67
CA LEU A 187 12.48 5.64 12.59
C LEU A 187 11.82 5.27 13.94
N MET A 188 10.78 4.43 13.92
CA MET A 188 10.11 3.95 15.12
C MET A 188 10.97 2.99 15.93
N GLU A 189 11.71 2.10 15.26
CA GLU A 189 12.68 1.20 15.89
C GLU A 189 13.77 1.99 16.60
N ALA A 190 14.37 2.98 15.92
CA ALA A 190 15.37 3.85 16.54
C ALA A 190 14.85 4.63 17.75
N LEU A 191 13.58 5.06 17.70
CA LEU A 191 12.91 5.71 18.83
C LEU A 191 12.74 4.76 20.01
N LYS A 192 12.32 3.52 19.76
CA LYS A 192 12.15 2.49 20.79
C LYS A 192 13.49 2.17 21.46
N GLU A 193 14.54 1.97 20.68
CA GLU A 193 15.89 1.70 21.18
C GLU A 193 16.44 2.84 22.05
N GLU A 194 16.15 4.10 21.70
CA GLU A 194 16.55 5.25 22.54
C GLU A 194 15.83 5.22 23.89
N GLY A 195 14.55 4.85 23.93
CA GLY A 195 13.79 4.72 25.18
C GLY A 195 14.24 3.57 26.07
N GLU A 196 14.78 2.50 25.48
CA GLU A 196 15.37 1.36 26.21
C GLU A 196 16.83 1.60 26.67
N SER A 197 17.48 2.65 26.14
CA SER A 197 18.89 2.98 26.42
C SER A 197 19.08 4.01 27.55
N VAL A 198 17.99 4.52 28.13
CA VAL A 198 17.95 5.48 29.25
C VAL A 198 17.61 4.76 30.54
#